data_AF-A0A562BLA0-F1
#
_entry.id   AF-A0A562BLA0-F1
#
_cell.length_a   1.000
_cell.length_b   1.000
_cell.length_c   1.000
_cell.angle_alpha   90.00
_cell.angle_beta   90.00
_cell.angle_gamma   90.00
#
_symmetry.space_group_name_H-M   'P 1'
#
loop_
_entity.id
_entity.type
_entity.pdbx_description
1 polymer ?
#
loop_
_entity_poly.entity_id
_entity_poly.type
_entity_poly.pdbx_seq_one_letter_code
_entity_poly.pdbx_strand_id
1 'polypeptide(L)'
;MLRRTLSRLDVSSRSLFALVDEGSCFAGTLLELALACDRIYHLALPDDEARAPKIVVAETNFGLYPMATGQSRLGRRFYDEAAPLEAVRAKAGQPLDADAAFALGLATSNPDDIDWADEIRIAIEERVAMSPDALTGMEANLRFNGQENMLTRIFGRLTAWQNWIFQRPNAVGEKGALKVYGKGDKAAFDWNRV
;
A
#
# COMPACT_ATOMS: atom_id res chain seq x y z
N MET A 1 -18.73 -6.41 4.13
CA MET A 1 -17.54 -6.35 5.01
C MET A 1 -16.24 -6.16 4.24
N LEU A 2 -16.02 -6.88 3.14
CA LEU A 2 -14.78 -6.88 2.34
C LEU A 2 -14.18 -5.49 2.04
N ARG A 3 -14.97 -4.54 1.51
CA ARG A 3 -14.49 -3.17 1.25
C ARG A 3 -13.76 -2.54 2.44
N ARG A 4 -14.39 -2.57 3.62
CA ARG A 4 -13.82 -1.96 4.84
C ARG A 4 -12.57 -2.71 5.32
N THR A 5 -12.54 -4.03 5.12
CA THR A 5 -11.37 -4.86 5.47
C THR A 5 -10.18 -4.52 4.58
N LEU A 6 -10.38 -4.52 3.25
CA LEU A 6 -9.32 -4.19 2.29
C LEU A 6 -8.81 -2.76 2.48
N SER A 7 -9.70 -1.80 2.74
CA SER A 7 -9.30 -0.41 2.98
C SER A 7 -8.36 -0.22 4.18
N ARG A 8 -8.28 -1.18 5.11
CA ARG A 8 -7.30 -1.11 6.21
C ARG A 8 -5.87 -1.32 5.73
N LEU A 9 -5.66 -2.04 4.63
CA LEU A 9 -4.33 -2.31 4.09
C LEU A 9 -3.65 -1.00 3.66
N ASP A 10 -4.38 -0.11 3.01
CA ASP A 10 -3.83 1.13 2.45
C ASP A 10 -3.29 2.08 3.54
N VAL A 11 -3.92 2.08 4.72
CA VAL A 11 -3.56 2.93 5.88
C VAL A 11 -2.71 2.21 6.92
N SER A 12 -2.30 0.96 6.67
CA SER A 12 -1.47 0.20 7.61
C SER A 12 -0.02 0.68 7.56
N SER A 13 0.60 0.88 8.74
CA SER A 13 2.00 1.27 8.91
C SER A 13 2.96 0.10 8.73
N ARG A 14 2.84 -0.59 7.60
CA ARG A 14 3.68 -1.72 7.20
C ARG A 14 3.94 -1.63 5.71
N SER A 15 5.16 -1.95 5.31
CA SER A 15 5.48 -2.22 3.92
C SER A 15 4.72 -3.47 3.45
N LEU A 16 4.21 -3.43 2.23
CA LEU A 16 3.39 -4.48 1.65
C LEU A 16 3.97 -4.87 0.30
N PHE A 17 4.44 -6.11 0.15
CA PHE A 17 4.83 -6.69 -1.14
C PHE A 17 3.89 -7.83 -1.52
N ALA A 18 3.55 -7.94 -2.79
CA ALA A 18 2.86 -9.09 -3.35
C ALA A 18 3.81 -9.88 -4.24
N LEU A 19 3.85 -11.19 -3.99
CA LEU A 19 4.63 -12.14 -4.76
C LEU A 19 3.64 -13.01 -5.54
N VAL A 20 3.52 -12.76 -6.83
CA VAL A 20 2.72 -13.58 -7.76
C VAL A 20 3.61 -14.74 -8.17
N ASP A 21 3.65 -15.73 -7.28
CA ASP A 21 4.47 -16.94 -7.39
C ASP A 21 3.62 -18.14 -7.87
N GLU A 22 4.26 -19.24 -8.22
CA GLU A 22 3.62 -20.48 -8.66
C GLU A 22 2.48 -20.91 -7.73
N GLY A 23 1.37 -21.36 -8.32
CA GLY A 23 0.18 -21.78 -7.57
C GLY A 23 -0.61 -20.65 -6.90
N SER A 24 -0.18 -19.39 -7.03
CA SER A 24 -0.97 -18.24 -6.58
C SER A 24 -2.21 -17.99 -7.44
N CYS A 25 -3.16 -17.21 -6.93
CA CYS A 25 -4.44 -16.93 -7.59
C CYS A 25 -4.90 -15.47 -7.44
N PHE A 26 -4.05 -14.53 -7.86
CA PHE A 26 -4.38 -13.10 -7.88
C PHE A 26 -5.43 -12.76 -8.95
N ALA A 27 -6.68 -13.14 -8.66
CA ALA A 27 -7.82 -13.01 -9.54
C ALA A 27 -8.97 -12.25 -8.86
N GLY A 28 -9.53 -11.25 -9.53
CA GLY A 28 -10.67 -10.48 -9.06
C GLY A 28 -10.47 -9.91 -7.65
N THR A 29 -11.26 -10.34 -6.67
CA THR A 29 -11.13 -9.87 -5.28
C THR A 29 -9.74 -10.12 -4.69
N LEU A 30 -9.09 -11.25 -5.02
CA LEU A 30 -7.75 -11.56 -4.49
C LEU A 30 -6.66 -10.68 -5.11
N LEU A 31 -6.88 -10.15 -6.32
CA LEU A 31 -5.98 -9.19 -6.94
C LEU A 31 -5.89 -7.88 -6.14
N GLU A 32 -6.92 -7.51 -5.38
CA GLU A 32 -6.86 -6.32 -4.51
C GLU A 32 -5.74 -6.40 -3.46
N LEU A 33 -5.31 -7.61 -3.07
CA LEU A 33 -4.18 -7.79 -2.16
C LEU A 33 -2.89 -7.30 -2.81
N ALA A 34 -2.66 -7.63 -4.09
CA ALA A 34 -1.50 -7.12 -4.82
C ALA A 34 -1.63 -5.62 -5.13
N LEU A 35 -2.80 -5.15 -5.55
CA LEU A 35 -3.00 -3.73 -5.87
C LEU A 35 -2.87 -2.80 -4.64
N ALA A 36 -3.01 -3.35 -3.42
CA ALA A 36 -2.77 -2.63 -2.17
C ALA A 36 -1.29 -2.54 -1.80
N CYS A 37 -0.44 -3.40 -2.37
CA CYS A 37 0.98 -3.47 -2.07
C CYS A 37 1.76 -2.28 -2.65
N ASP A 38 2.87 -1.95 -1.99
CA ASP A 38 3.84 -0.95 -2.46
C ASP A 38 4.58 -1.44 -3.70
N ARG A 39 4.82 -2.75 -3.79
CA ARG A 39 5.43 -3.41 -4.94
C ARG A 39 4.76 -4.76 -5.20
N ILE A 40 4.70 -5.11 -6.49
CA ILE A 40 4.16 -6.38 -6.97
C ILE A 40 5.25 -7.03 -7.82
N TYR A 41 5.71 -8.22 -7.45
CA TYR A 41 6.66 -9.00 -8.23
C TYR A 41 5.93 -10.19 -8.83
N HIS A 42 6.12 -10.42 -10.13
CA HIS A 42 5.41 -11.47 -10.86
C HIS A 42 6.40 -12.43 -11.50
N LEU A 43 6.44 -13.68 -11.05
CA LEU A 43 7.39 -14.67 -11.54
C LEU A 43 7.15 -14.94 -13.03
N ALA A 44 8.16 -14.70 -13.85
CA ALA A 44 8.18 -15.09 -15.25
C ALA A 44 8.76 -16.51 -15.37
N LEU A 45 8.04 -17.40 -16.05
CA LEU A 45 8.52 -18.74 -16.39
C LEU A 45 8.40 -18.92 -17.92
N PRO A 46 9.31 -18.32 -18.71
CA PRO A 46 9.20 -18.33 -20.18
C PRO A 46 9.27 -19.75 -20.77
N ASP A 47 9.96 -20.66 -20.08
CA ASP A 47 10.14 -22.06 -20.50
C ASP A 47 9.09 -23.01 -19.90
N ASP A 48 8.20 -22.54 -19.01
CA ASP A 48 7.17 -23.38 -18.36
C ASP A 48 5.84 -22.61 -18.16
N GLU A 49 5.12 -22.41 -19.27
CA GLU A 49 3.84 -21.67 -19.29
C GLU A 49 2.77 -22.31 -18.37
N ALA A 50 2.82 -23.63 -18.18
CA ALA A 50 1.85 -24.36 -17.37
C ALA A 50 2.00 -24.03 -15.87
N ARG A 51 3.23 -23.78 -15.41
CA ARG A 51 3.51 -23.36 -14.04
C ARG A 51 3.51 -21.84 -13.85
N ALA A 52 3.67 -21.07 -14.93
CA ALA A 52 3.68 -19.62 -14.90
C ALA A 52 2.44 -19.05 -14.20
N PRO A 53 2.58 -18.35 -13.07
CA PRO A 53 1.45 -17.78 -12.37
C PRO A 53 0.83 -16.64 -13.19
N LYS A 54 -0.47 -16.41 -13.00
CA LYS A 54 -1.23 -15.44 -13.80
C LYS A 54 -2.02 -14.47 -12.90
N ILE A 55 -2.19 -13.25 -13.38
CA ILE A 55 -3.12 -12.27 -12.82
C ILE A 55 -4.41 -12.27 -13.65
N VAL A 56 -5.57 -12.19 -13.00
CA VAL A 56 -6.85 -11.99 -13.69
C VAL A 56 -7.56 -10.76 -13.13
N VAL A 57 -7.68 -9.72 -13.94
CA VAL A 57 -8.46 -8.52 -13.58
C VAL A 57 -9.94 -8.81 -13.79
N ALA A 58 -10.79 -8.50 -12.81
CA ALA A 58 -12.24 -8.63 -12.92
C ALA A 58 -12.93 -7.26 -12.74
N GLU A 59 -14.23 -7.18 -13.07
CA GLU A 59 -15.02 -5.96 -12.89
C GLU A 59 -14.98 -5.41 -11.46
N THR A 60 -14.82 -6.30 -10.46
CA THR A 60 -14.68 -5.90 -9.06
C THR A 60 -13.50 -4.95 -8.79
N ASN A 61 -12.42 -5.06 -9.57
CA ASN A 61 -11.20 -4.25 -9.41
C ASN A 61 -11.37 -2.79 -9.88
N PHE A 62 -12.46 -2.48 -10.58
CA PHE A 62 -12.71 -1.14 -11.10
C PHE A 62 -13.58 -0.26 -10.20
N GLY A 63 -13.92 -0.71 -8.98
CA GLY A 63 -14.63 0.16 -8.04
C GLY A 63 -15.45 -0.51 -6.94
N LEU A 64 -15.49 -1.84 -6.86
CA LEU A 64 -16.29 -2.50 -5.81
C LEU A 64 -15.69 -2.33 -4.41
N TYR A 65 -14.36 -2.21 -4.33
CA TYR A 65 -13.59 -2.13 -3.09
C TYR A 65 -12.74 -0.86 -3.00
N PRO A 66 -13.35 0.34 -3.01
CA PRO A 66 -12.60 1.57 -3.00
C PRO A 66 -11.73 1.70 -1.75
N MET A 67 -10.59 2.35 -1.94
CA MET A 67 -9.71 2.82 -0.87
C MET A 67 -10.41 3.91 -0.04
N ALA A 68 -9.74 4.38 1.02
CA ALA A 68 -10.22 5.54 1.77
C ALA A 68 -10.31 6.83 0.94
N THR A 69 -9.58 6.93 -0.19
CA THR A 69 -9.71 8.03 -1.17
C THR A 69 -11.04 8.04 -1.91
N GLY A 70 -11.75 6.91 -1.94
CA GLY A 70 -12.95 6.71 -2.77
C GLY A 70 -12.65 6.12 -4.15
N GLN A 71 -11.38 6.03 -4.55
CA GLN A 71 -10.95 5.43 -5.82
C GLN A 71 -10.80 3.91 -5.70
N SER A 72 -10.91 3.21 -6.83
CA SER A 72 -10.37 1.84 -6.95
C SER A 72 -8.85 1.87 -6.86
N ARG A 73 -8.21 0.75 -6.49
CA ARG A 73 -6.74 0.70 -6.45
C ARG A 73 -6.11 0.79 -7.84
N LEU A 74 -6.77 0.28 -8.87
CA LEU A 74 -6.37 0.47 -10.27
C LEU A 74 -6.45 1.96 -10.65
N GLY A 75 -7.57 2.62 -10.35
CA GLY A 75 -7.73 4.06 -10.57
C GLY A 75 -6.63 4.85 -9.90
N ARG A 76 -6.37 4.59 -8.62
CA ARG A 76 -5.25 5.21 -7.88
C ARG A 76 -3.89 4.92 -8.53
N ARG A 77 -3.60 3.67 -8.90
CA ARG A 77 -2.32 3.24 -9.48
C ARG A 77 -2.01 3.96 -10.80
N PHE A 78 -3.02 4.17 -11.63
CA PHE A 78 -2.90 4.84 -12.92
C PHE A 78 -3.36 6.29 -12.89
N TYR A 79 -3.46 6.92 -11.72
CA TYR A 79 -3.88 8.32 -11.57
C TYR A 79 -5.23 8.67 -12.24
N ASP A 80 -6.14 7.71 -12.32
CA ASP A 80 -7.40 7.76 -13.07
C ASP A 80 -7.25 8.12 -14.56
N GLU A 81 -6.07 7.89 -15.14
CA GLU A 81 -5.83 8.10 -16.57
C GLU A 81 -6.63 7.09 -17.39
N ALA A 82 -7.42 7.59 -18.34
CA ALA A 82 -8.33 6.76 -19.13
C ALA A 82 -7.60 5.71 -19.98
N ALA A 83 -6.51 6.08 -20.65
CA ALA A 83 -5.81 5.19 -21.58
C ALA A 83 -5.28 3.90 -20.92
N PRO A 84 -4.50 3.95 -19.81
CA PRO A 84 -4.04 2.72 -19.14
C PRO A 84 -5.20 1.95 -18.51
N LEU A 85 -6.21 2.61 -17.95
CA LEU A 85 -7.38 1.92 -17.36
C LEU A 85 -8.19 1.16 -18.42
N GLU A 86 -8.39 1.74 -19.60
CA GLU A 86 -9.07 1.06 -20.71
C GLU A 86 -8.23 -0.08 -21.28
N ALA A 87 -6.89 0.06 -21.35
CA ALA A 87 -6.01 -1.02 -21.75
C ALA A 87 -6.11 -2.24 -20.80
N VAL A 88 -6.16 -1.98 -19.49
CA VAL A 88 -6.38 -3.03 -18.48
C VAL A 88 -7.79 -3.61 -18.61
N ARG A 89 -8.82 -2.78 -18.81
CA ARG A 89 -10.21 -3.22 -18.98
C ARG A 89 -10.39 -4.10 -20.21
N ALA A 90 -9.74 -3.78 -21.32
CA ALA A 90 -9.77 -4.59 -22.56
C ALA A 90 -9.20 -6.01 -22.36
N LYS A 91 -8.41 -6.23 -21.30
CA LYS A 91 -7.82 -7.51 -20.92
C LYS A 91 -8.51 -8.16 -19.72
N ALA A 92 -9.57 -7.56 -19.18
CA ALA A 92 -10.30 -8.11 -18.04
C ALA A 92 -10.87 -9.50 -18.36
N GLY A 93 -10.82 -10.40 -17.37
CA GLY A 93 -11.21 -11.79 -17.49
C GLY A 93 -10.19 -12.71 -18.17
N GLN A 94 -9.13 -12.17 -18.77
CA GLN A 94 -8.06 -12.96 -19.38
C GLN A 94 -6.98 -13.28 -18.32
N PRO A 95 -6.42 -14.49 -18.30
CA PRO A 95 -5.22 -14.79 -17.53
C PRO A 95 -4.00 -14.10 -18.16
N LEU A 96 -3.37 -13.22 -17.40
CA LEU A 96 -2.18 -12.47 -17.83
C LEU A 96 -0.93 -13.08 -17.19
N ASP A 97 0.03 -13.48 -18.01
CA ASP A 97 1.38 -13.80 -17.54
C ASP A 97 2.14 -12.55 -17.08
N ALA A 98 3.36 -12.79 -16.61
CA ALA A 98 4.23 -11.77 -16.06
C ALA A 98 4.52 -10.66 -17.08
N ASP A 99 4.79 -11.02 -18.34
CA ASP A 99 5.07 -10.05 -19.42
C ASP A 99 3.83 -9.22 -19.76
N ALA A 100 2.68 -9.85 -19.96
CA ALA A 100 1.43 -9.15 -20.26
C ALA A 100 0.98 -8.26 -19.10
N ALA A 101 1.12 -8.73 -17.86
CA ALA A 101 0.81 -7.95 -16.66
C ALA A 101 1.77 -6.76 -16.51
N PHE A 102 3.07 -6.96 -16.72
CA PHE A 102 4.08 -5.90 -16.65
C PHE A 102 3.89 -4.85 -17.74
N ALA A 103 3.59 -5.25 -18.98
CA ALA A 103 3.30 -4.34 -20.08
C ALA A 103 2.06 -3.46 -19.85
N LEU A 104 1.06 -3.97 -19.11
CA LEU A 104 -0.11 -3.20 -18.66
C LEU A 104 0.17 -2.38 -17.39
N GLY A 105 1.37 -2.46 -16.83
CA GLY A 105 1.75 -1.81 -15.58
C GLY A 105 1.04 -2.40 -14.36
N LEU A 106 0.61 -3.66 -14.38
CA LEU A 106 -0.03 -4.35 -13.24
C LEU A 106 0.99 -4.95 -12.26
N ALA A 107 2.23 -5.17 -12.70
CA ALA A 107 3.36 -5.57 -11.86
C ALA A 107 4.38 -4.42 -11.73
N THR A 108 5.20 -4.45 -10.69
CA THR A 108 6.35 -3.55 -10.52
C THR A 108 7.58 -4.09 -11.24
N SER A 109 7.77 -5.41 -11.23
CA SER A 109 8.83 -6.16 -11.90
C SER A 109 8.34 -7.57 -12.20
N ASN A 110 8.91 -8.20 -13.23
CA ASN A 110 8.61 -9.57 -13.65
C ASN A 110 9.89 -10.43 -13.80
N PRO A 111 10.66 -10.67 -12.72
CA PRO A 111 11.89 -11.44 -12.82
C PRO A 111 11.62 -12.88 -13.24
N ASP A 112 12.56 -13.46 -14.00
CA ASP A 112 12.54 -14.87 -14.35
C ASP A 112 12.97 -15.76 -13.16
N ASP A 113 12.97 -17.08 -13.35
CA ASP A 113 13.34 -18.03 -12.31
C ASP A 113 14.80 -17.96 -11.87
N ILE A 114 15.68 -17.40 -12.71
CA ILE A 114 17.09 -17.20 -12.39
C ILE A 114 17.24 -16.03 -11.43
N ASP A 115 16.57 -14.91 -11.71
CA ASP A 115 16.71 -13.67 -10.94
C ASP A 115 15.75 -13.58 -9.74
N TRP A 116 14.64 -14.34 -9.74
CA TRP A 116 13.55 -14.25 -8.76
C TRP A 116 14.05 -14.30 -7.31
N ALA A 117 14.84 -15.31 -6.96
CA ALA A 117 15.24 -15.53 -5.57
C ALA A 117 16.08 -14.37 -5.03
N ASP A 118 17.00 -13.84 -5.85
CA ASP A 118 17.90 -12.77 -5.45
C ASP A 118 17.21 -11.41 -5.46
N GLU A 119 16.39 -11.09 -6.47
CA GLU A 119 15.67 -9.82 -6.54
C GLU A 119 14.69 -9.67 -5.37
N ILE A 120 13.91 -10.72 -5.05
CA ILE A 120 12.99 -10.70 -3.90
C ILE A 120 13.75 -10.58 -2.58
N ARG A 121 14.82 -11.36 -2.42
CA ARG A 121 15.64 -11.33 -1.20
C ARG A 121 16.23 -9.93 -0.98
N ILE A 122 16.85 -9.34 -2.00
CA ILE A 122 17.43 -8.00 -1.93
C ILE A 122 16.34 -6.96 -1.59
N ALA A 123 15.20 -7.00 -2.28
CA ALA A 123 14.10 -6.07 -2.02
C ALA A 123 13.59 -6.15 -0.57
N ILE A 124 13.56 -7.35 0.02
CA ILE A 124 13.18 -7.56 1.43
C ILE A 124 14.29 -7.10 2.37
N GLU A 125 15.54 -7.47 2.12
CA GLU A 125 16.71 -7.06 2.92
C GLU A 125 16.82 -5.54 2.99
N GLU A 126 16.68 -4.84 1.86
CA GLU A 126 16.62 -3.38 1.81
C GLU A 126 15.49 -2.83 2.68
N ARG A 127 14.31 -3.46 2.63
CA ARG A 127 13.16 -3.00 3.42
C ARG A 127 13.37 -3.18 4.92
N VAL A 128 14.04 -4.25 5.32
CA VAL A 128 14.38 -4.51 6.72
C VAL A 128 15.51 -3.60 7.22
N ALA A 129 16.43 -3.19 6.33
CA ALA A 129 17.57 -2.34 6.68
C ALA A 129 17.23 -0.85 6.82
N MET A 130 16.09 -0.39 6.29
CA MET A 130 15.67 1.02 6.34
C MET A 130 14.96 1.39 7.64
N SER A 131 14.99 2.68 8.00
CA SER A 131 14.25 3.20 9.17
C SER A 131 12.75 2.98 8.99
N PRO A 132 12.07 2.30 9.93
CA PRO A 132 10.64 2.04 9.84
C PRO A 132 9.80 3.33 9.88
N ASP A 133 10.30 4.38 10.54
CA ASP A 133 9.64 5.69 10.59
C ASP A 133 9.64 6.34 9.20
N ALA A 134 10.79 6.29 8.52
CA ALA A 134 10.94 6.83 7.17
C ALA A 134 10.10 6.04 6.16
N LEU A 135 10.08 4.71 6.27
CA LEU A 135 9.24 3.85 5.42
C LEU A 135 7.76 4.15 5.59
N THR A 136 7.29 4.25 6.84
CA THR A 136 5.89 4.57 7.14
C THR A 136 5.49 5.92 6.56
N GLY A 137 6.36 6.93 6.70
CA GLY A 137 6.14 8.26 6.11
C GLY A 137 6.09 8.22 4.59
N MET A 138 7.04 7.53 3.95
CA MET A 138 7.09 7.38 2.50
C MET A 138 5.83 6.67 1.96
N GLU A 139 5.45 5.54 2.56
CA GLU A 139 4.27 4.75 2.17
C GLU A 139 2.98 5.56 2.30
N ALA A 140 2.82 6.32 3.39
CA ALA A 140 1.66 7.18 3.59
C ALA A 140 1.52 8.27 2.52
N ASN A 141 2.62 8.72 1.91
CA ASN A 141 2.59 9.69 0.82
C ASN A 141 2.39 9.03 -0.55
N LEU A 142 3.12 7.96 -0.84
CA LEU A 142 3.06 7.30 -2.15
C LEU A 142 1.73 6.56 -2.37
N ARG A 143 1.11 6.02 -1.32
CA ARG A 143 -0.18 5.34 -1.44
C ARG A 143 -1.34 6.33 -1.65
N PHE A 144 -1.26 7.53 -1.08
CA PHE A 144 -2.27 8.58 -1.18
C PHE A 144 -1.78 9.68 -2.13
N ASN A 145 -1.66 9.31 -3.40
CA ASN A 145 -0.89 10.00 -4.44
C ASN A 145 -1.60 11.20 -5.12
N GLY A 146 -2.56 11.85 -4.47
CA GLY A 146 -3.19 13.04 -5.06
C GLY A 146 -4.44 13.53 -4.33
N GLN A 147 -5.57 12.86 -4.54
CA GLN A 147 -6.87 13.33 -4.06
C GLN A 147 -7.01 13.19 -2.53
N GLU A 148 -7.67 14.18 -1.92
CA GLU A 148 -7.94 14.24 -0.49
C GLU A 148 -9.45 14.37 -0.22
N ASN A 149 -9.95 13.63 0.77
CA ASN A 149 -11.31 13.68 1.26
C ASN A 149 -11.32 13.69 2.81
N MET A 150 -12.49 13.60 3.42
CA MET A 150 -12.59 13.61 4.89
C MET A 150 -11.79 12.47 5.55
N LEU A 151 -11.83 11.26 5.01
CA LEU A 151 -11.17 10.08 5.58
C LEU A 151 -9.65 10.16 5.43
N THR A 152 -9.16 10.53 4.25
CA THR A 152 -7.71 10.68 4.02
C THR A 152 -7.15 11.83 4.86
N ARG A 153 -7.90 12.92 5.06
CA ARG A 153 -7.52 14.01 5.98
C ARG A 153 -7.50 13.58 7.44
N ILE A 154 -8.34 12.62 7.85
CA ILE A 154 -8.26 12.02 9.19
C ILE A 154 -6.93 11.26 9.33
N PHE A 155 -6.63 10.33 8.42
CA PHE A 155 -5.41 9.50 8.50
C PHE A 155 -4.10 10.23 8.17
N GLY A 156 -4.17 11.29 7.35
CA GLY A 156 -3.05 12.15 6.99
C GLY A 156 -2.97 13.34 7.93
N ARG A 157 -3.58 14.47 7.54
CA ARG A 157 -3.47 15.76 8.26
C ARG A 157 -3.70 15.64 9.76
N LEU A 158 -4.82 15.07 10.21
CA LEU A 158 -5.15 15.01 11.63
C LEU A 158 -4.23 14.05 12.38
N THR A 159 -4.13 12.80 11.93
CA THR A 159 -3.35 11.77 12.61
C THR A 159 -1.85 12.07 12.60
N ALA A 160 -1.27 12.62 11.53
CA ALA A 160 0.16 12.96 11.50
C ALA A 160 0.52 14.04 12.53
N TRP A 161 -0.27 15.11 12.62
CA TRP A 161 -0.08 16.14 13.65
C TRP A 161 -0.27 15.58 15.05
N GLN A 162 -1.27 14.70 15.23
CA GLN A 162 -1.48 14.04 16.52
C GLN A 162 -0.30 13.12 16.89
N ASN A 163 0.27 12.38 15.94
CA ASN A 163 1.43 11.51 16.17
C ASN A 163 2.64 12.33 16.62
N TRP A 164 2.88 13.50 16.01
CA TRP A 164 3.93 14.42 16.44
C TRP A 164 3.71 14.93 17.87
N ILE A 165 2.48 15.28 18.24
CA ILE A 165 2.13 15.67 19.62
C ILE A 165 2.40 14.52 20.59
N PHE A 166 2.02 13.29 20.24
CA PHE A 166 2.15 12.11 21.11
C PHE A 166 3.58 11.64 21.35
N GLN A 167 4.55 12.14 20.59
CA GLN A 167 5.97 11.84 20.82
C GLN A 167 6.68 12.93 21.63
N ARG A 168 5.96 13.98 22.10
CA ARG A 168 6.57 15.13 22.78
C ARG A 168 6.24 15.19 24.28
N PRO A 169 7.19 15.70 25.10
CA PRO A 169 7.07 15.69 26.56
C PRO A 169 5.90 16.50 27.11
N ASN A 170 5.46 17.57 26.42
CA ASN A 170 4.28 18.33 26.83
C ASN A 170 3.02 17.45 26.97
N ALA A 171 2.86 16.43 26.12
CA ALA A 171 1.73 15.51 26.19
C ALA A 171 2.00 14.31 27.10
N VAL A 172 3.09 13.56 26.83
CA VAL A 172 3.33 12.22 27.40
C VAL A 172 4.44 12.16 28.45
N GLY A 173 5.18 13.25 28.68
CA GLY A 173 6.28 13.30 29.66
C GLY A 173 5.80 13.16 31.10
N GLU A 174 6.72 12.94 32.04
CA GLU A 174 6.40 12.67 33.46
C GLU A 174 5.51 13.74 34.11
N LYS A 175 5.75 15.02 33.81
CA LYS A 175 4.92 16.17 34.20
C LYS A 175 4.08 16.73 33.05
N GLY A 176 3.87 15.94 32.00
CA GLY A 176 3.07 16.27 30.83
C GLY A 176 1.56 16.16 31.11
N ALA A 177 0.76 16.74 30.22
CA ALA A 177 -0.69 16.90 30.42
C ALA A 177 -1.42 15.59 30.73
N LEU A 178 -1.06 14.48 30.08
CA LEU A 178 -1.74 13.19 30.27
C LEU A 178 -1.45 12.56 31.64
N LYS A 179 -0.23 12.71 32.18
CA LYS A 179 0.19 12.04 33.42
C LYS A 179 -0.18 12.80 34.70
N VAL A 180 -0.44 14.10 34.60
CA VAL A 180 -0.85 14.93 35.75
C VAL A 180 -2.37 15.01 35.92
N TYR A 181 -3.14 14.53 34.94
CA TYR A 181 -4.59 14.47 35.03
C TYR A 181 -5.04 13.73 36.29
N GLY A 182 -5.88 14.37 37.10
CA GLY A 182 -6.40 13.81 38.36
C GLY A 182 -5.46 13.90 39.57
N LYS A 183 -4.24 14.42 39.45
CA LYS A 183 -3.29 14.53 40.58
C LYS A 183 -3.33 15.84 41.36
N GLY A 184 -4.00 16.87 40.82
CA GLY A 184 -3.98 18.23 41.39
C GLY A 184 -2.74 19.04 41.04
N ASP A 185 -1.78 18.46 40.31
CA ASP A 185 -0.57 19.12 39.85
C ASP A 185 -0.78 19.84 38.51
N LYS A 186 -0.09 20.97 38.32
CA LYS A 186 -0.07 21.70 37.04
C LYS A 186 0.94 21.07 36.08
N ALA A 187 0.55 20.89 34.82
CA ALA A 187 1.44 20.41 33.77
C ALA A 187 2.61 21.39 33.52
N ALA A 188 3.79 20.84 33.25
CA ALA A 188 4.98 21.60 32.87
C ALA A 188 5.15 21.57 31.35
N PHE A 189 5.00 22.72 30.69
CA PHE A 189 5.12 22.84 29.24
C PHE A 189 6.37 23.61 28.84
N ASP A 190 7.00 23.16 27.76
CA ASP A 190 7.81 24.02 26.89
C ASP A 190 6.87 24.92 26.08
N TRP A 191 7.04 26.24 26.20
CA TRP A 191 6.19 27.25 25.60
C TRP A 191 6.67 27.72 24.22
N ASN A 192 7.84 27.24 23.77
CA ASN A 192 8.35 27.57 22.45
C ASN A 192 7.51 26.92 21.35
N ARG A 193 7.30 27.66 20.25
CA ARG A 193 6.68 27.13 19.02
C ARG A 193 7.73 26.34 18.22
N VAL A 194 7.25 25.47 17.34
CA VAL A 194 8.05 24.67 16.39
C VAL A 194 7.61 25.03 14.98
#